data_AF-A0A9D8BGF7-F1
#
_entry.id   AF-A0A9D8BGF7-F1
#
_cell.length_a   1.000
_cell.length_b   1.000
_cell.length_c   1.000
_cell.angle_alpha   90.00
_cell.angle_beta   90.00
_cell.angle_gamma   90.00
#
_symmetry.space_group_name_H-M   'P 1'
#
loop_
_entity.id
_entity.type
_entity.pdbx_description
1 polymer ?
#
loop_
_entity_poly.entity_id
_entity_poly.type
_entity_poly.pdbx_seq_one_letter_code
_entity_poly.pdbx_strand_id
1 'polypeptide(L)'
;MKTFLIQEIAFSSESKNVTCCGILNVGHLALNTKIHLNFRQLNRLLNNISKKLNSDEFYEMMEEEQTSLGTYYHINFEGKDLCPIPIHELNDDFSLPLRISA
;
A
#
# COMPACT_ATOMS: atom_id res chain seq x y z
N MET A 1 -1.89 -19.33 2.62
CA MET A 1 -0.96 -18.23 2.28
C MET A 1 -1.61 -16.90 2.67
N LYS A 2 -0.87 -15.93 3.21
CA LYS A 2 -1.43 -14.60 3.56
C LYS A 2 -1.30 -13.68 2.34
N THR A 3 -2.40 -13.05 1.92
CA THR A 3 -2.40 -12.09 0.81
C THR A 3 -3.05 -10.79 1.24
N PHE A 4 -2.66 -9.68 0.62
CA PHE A 4 -3.18 -8.36 0.89
C PHE A 4 -3.73 -7.76 -0.39
N LEU A 5 -5.03 -7.47 -0.38
CA LEU A 5 -5.68 -6.69 -1.41
C LEU A 5 -5.64 -5.24 -0.98
N ILE A 6 -4.82 -4.44 -1.67
CA ILE A 6 -4.70 -3.02 -1.35
C ILE A 6 -5.90 -2.24 -1.85
N GLN A 7 -6.34 -1.28 -1.04
CA GLN A 7 -7.43 -0.36 -1.36
C GLN A 7 -6.96 1.09 -1.31
N GLU A 8 -5.97 1.40 -0.48
CA GLU A 8 -5.50 2.77 -0.28
C GLU A 8 -4.02 2.80 0.08
N ILE A 9 -3.30 3.83 -0.39
CA ILE A 9 -1.96 4.20 0.07
C ILE A 9 -2.01 5.65 0.56
N ALA A 10 -1.47 5.92 1.74
CA ALA A 10 -1.38 7.25 2.30
C ALA A 10 -0.01 7.51 2.92
N PHE A 11 0.62 8.63 2.59
CA PHE A 11 1.94 9.03 3.11
C PHE A 11 2.13 10.54 3.12
N SER A 12 3.08 11.02 3.92
CA SER A 12 3.47 12.43 3.97
C SER A 12 4.91 12.58 3.50
N SER A 13 5.23 13.70 2.87
CA SER A 13 6.62 14.05 2.51
C SER A 13 7.56 14.15 3.73
N GLU A 14 7.03 14.40 4.92
CA GLU A 14 7.82 14.51 6.16
C GLU A 14 7.96 13.17 6.92
N SER A 15 7.14 12.17 6.58
CA SER A 15 7.14 10.85 7.24
C SER A 15 7.83 9.79 6.39
N LYS A 16 8.71 9.01 7.02
CA LYS A 16 9.28 7.80 6.40
C LYS A 16 8.34 6.59 6.41
N ASN A 17 7.19 6.73 7.06
CA ASN A 17 6.18 5.68 7.18
C ASN A 17 5.04 5.93 6.20
N VAL A 18 4.78 4.93 5.38
CA VAL A 18 3.67 4.85 4.46
C VAL A 18 2.62 3.94 5.10
N THR A 19 1.35 4.32 5.02
CA THR A 19 0.24 3.50 5.49
C THR A 19 -0.52 2.98 4.29
N CYS A 20 -0.75 1.66 4.25
CA CYS A 20 -1.57 1.04 3.22
C CYS A 20 -2.77 0.39 3.88
N CYS A 21 -3.97 0.78 3.48
CA CYS A 21 -5.21 0.18 3.95
C CYS A 21 -5.71 -0.84 2.91
N GLY A 22 -6.28 -1.93 3.38
CA GLY A 22 -6.79 -2.97 2.49
C GLY A 22 -7.30 -4.20 3.24
N ILE A 23 -7.54 -5.26 2.48
CA ILE A 23 -8.07 -6.53 2.99
C ILE A 23 -6.95 -7.55 3.08
N LEU A 24 -6.61 -7.94 4.31
CA LEU A 24 -5.72 -9.06 4.60
C LEU A 24 -6.52 -10.37 4.57
N ASN A 25 -6.16 -11.25 3.66
CA ASN A 25 -6.72 -12.60 3.57
C ASN A 25 -5.79 -13.62 4.23
N VAL A 26 -6.33 -14.39 5.18
CA VAL A 26 -5.63 -15.46 5.90
C VAL A 26 -6.49 -16.72 5.88
N GLY A 27 -6.26 -17.58 4.88
CA GLY A 27 -7.11 -18.75 4.67
C GLY A 27 -8.51 -18.32 4.22
N HIS A 28 -9.54 -18.63 5.01
CA HIS A 28 -10.93 -18.20 4.77
C HIS A 28 -11.31 -16.88 5.47
N LEU A 29 -10.38 -16.27 6.22
CA LEU A 29 -10.60 -15.01 6.93
C LEU A 29 -10.19 -13.83 6.04
N ALA A 30 -11.05 -12.81 5.97
CA ALA A 30 -10.77 -11.53 5.35
C ALA A 30 -10.93 -10.41 6.39
N LEU A 31 -9.90 -9.59 6.56
CA LEU A 31 -9.84 -8.55 7.58
C LEU A 31 -9.46 -7.22 6.95
N ASN A 32 -10.23 -6.16 7.24
CA ASN A 32 -9.77 -4.80 6.98
C ASN A 32 -8.55 -4.54 7.87
N THR A 33 -7.49 -4.02 7.28
CA THR A 33 -6.19 -3.99 7.92
C THR A 33 -5.37 -2.84 7.38
N LYS A 34 -4.59 -2.24 8.27
CA LYS A 34 -3.57 -1.26 7.94
C LYS A 34 -2.20 -1.91 8.02
N ILE A 35 -1.41 -1.73 6.97
CA ILE A 35 -0.02 -2.17 6.90
C ILE A 35 0.86 -0.93 6.83
N HIS A 36 1.83 -0.83 7.73
CA HIS A 36 2.84 0.21 7.66
C HIS A 36 4.05 -0.27 6.88
N LEU A 37 4.40 0.47 5.84
CA LEU A 37 5.51 0.21 4.94
C LEU A 37 6.57 1.30 5.06
N ASN A 38 7.83 0.93 4.88
CA ASN A 38 8.88 1.89 4.54
C ASN A 38 8.91 2.13 3.02
N PHE A 39 9.66 3.14 2.56
CA PHE A 39 9.76 3.47 1.13
C PHE A 39 10.28 2.33 0.24
N ARG A 40 11.14 1.43 0.75
CA ARG A 40 11.60 0.26 -0.03
C ARG A 40 10.46 -0.72 -0.27
N GLN A 41 9.67 -1.00 0.76
CA GLN A 41 8.50 -1.89 0.67
C GLN A 41 7.40 -1.24 -0.18
N LEU A 42 7.20 0.08 -0.07
CA LEU A 42 6.31 0.83 -0.96
C LEU A 42 6.74 0.68 -2.41
N ASN A 43 8.01 0.90 -2.76
CA ASN A 43 8.47 0.77 -4.15
C ASN A 43 8.21 -0.63 -4.73
N ARG A 44 8.30 -1.69 -3.91
CA ARG A 44 7.93 -3.05 -4.34
C ARG A 44 6.45 -3.21 -4.58
N LEU A 45 5.65 -2.71 -3.65
CA LEU A 45 4.20 -2.67 -3.79
C LEU A 45 3.81 -1.94 -5.09
N LEU A 46 4.37 -0.75 -5.32
CA LEU A 46 4.12 0.03 -6.53
C LEU A 46 4.58 -0.71 -7.80
N ASN A 47 5.72 -1.38 -7.79
CA ASN A 47 6.18 -2.19 -8.91
C ASN A 47 5.27 -3.40 -9.20
N ASN A 48 4.61 -3.95 -8.17
CA ASN A 48 3.63 -5.01 -8.37
C ASN A 48 2.30 -4.47 -8.89
N ILE A 49 1.89 -3.29 -8.42
CA ILE A 49 0.70 -2.58 -8.90
C ILE A 49 0.89 -2.13 -10.36
N SER A 50 2.06 -1.59 -10.73
CA SER A 50 2.35 -1.06 -12.07
C SER A 50 2.47 -2.13 -13.15
N LYS A 51 2.62 -3.40 -12.79
CA LYS A 51 2.46 -4.53 -13.73
C LYS A 51 1.00 -4.70 -14.19
N LYS A 52 0.06 -4.06 -13.51
CA LYS A 52 -1.39 -4.22 -13.71
C LYS A 52 -2.09 -2.90 -14.04
N LEU A 53 -1.66 -1.80 -13.43
CA LEU A 53 -2.08 -0.44 -13.76
C LEU A 53 -1.00 0.22 -14.61
N ASN A 54 -1.38 0.88 -15.70
CA ASN A 54 -0.44 1.71 -16.43
C ASN A 54 0.04 2.87 -15.53
N SER A 55 1.27 3.33 -15.74
CA SER A 55 1.87 4.42 -14.93
C SER A 55 0.97 5.65 -14.87
N ASP A 56 0.33 5.98 -15.97
CA ASP A 56 -0.48 7.20 -16.11
C ASP A 56 -1.74 7.11 -15.25
N GLU A 57 -2.44 5.97 -15.27
CA GLU A 57 -3.62 5.73 -14.42
C GLU A 57 -3.27 5.77 -12.93
N PHE A 58 -2.07 5.34 -12.56
CA PHE A 58 -1.61 5.38 -11.18
C PHE A 58 -1.41 6.82 -10.70
N TYR A 59 -0.77 7.68 -11.49
CA TYR A 59 -0.54 9.08 -11.12
C TYR A 59 -1.82 9.91 -11.14
N GLU A 60 -2.77 9.61 -12.03
CA GLU A 60 -4.09 10.26 -12.05
C GLU A 60 -4.91 10.02 -10.77
N MET A 61 -4.68 8.91 -10.08
CA MET A 61 -5.35 8.56 -8.83
C MET A 61 -4.70 9.16 -7.59
N MET A 62 -3.53 9.81 -7.74
CA MET A 62 -2.81 10.37 -6.61
C MET A 62 -3.36 11.77 -6.30
N GLU A 63 -3.98 11.88 -5.13
CA GLU A 63 -4.44 13.15 -4.57
C GLU A 63 -3.35 13.74 -3.67
N GLU A 64 -3.15 15.05 -3.79
CA GLU A 64 -2.21 15.82 -2.96
C GLU A 64 -2.98 16.83 -2.11
N GLU A 65 -2.72 16.84 -0.80
CA GLU A 65 -3.23 17.83 0.14
C GLU A 65 -2.06 18.57 0.81
N GLN A 66 -2.02 19.89 0.66
CA GLN A 66 -1.06 20.73 1.37
C GLN A 66 -1.59 21.12 2.75
N THR A 67 -0.85 20.73 3.78
CA THR A 67 -1.16 21.05 5.17
C THR A 67 -0.04 21.90 5.79
N SER A 68 -0.30 22.47 6.97
CA SER A 68 0.73 23.18 7.75
C SER A 68 1.88 22.27 8.22
N LEU A 69 1.73 20.95 8.11
CA LEU A 69 2.71 19.92 8.49
C LEU A 69 3.39 19.29 7.26
N GLY A 70 3.21 19.88 6.08
CA GLY A 70 3.77 19.39 4.82
C GLY A 70 2.72 18.82 3.88
N THR A 71 3.21 18.12 2.86
CA THR A 71 2.38 17.56 1.80
C THR A 71 1.93 16.15 2.16
N TYR A 72 0.63 15.90 2.11
CA TYR A 72 0.03 14.59 2.26
C TYR A 72 -0.38 14.05 0.90
N TYR A 73 -0.05 12.80 0.64
CA TYR A 73 -0.37 12.10 -0.59
C TYR A 73 -1.28 10.93 -0.26
N HIS A 74 -2.33 10.79 -1.06
CA HIS A 74 -3.34 9.74 -0.94
C HIS A 74 -3.58 9.11 -2.31
N ILE A 75 -3.69 7.79 -2.36
CA ILE A 75 -3.97 7.05 -3.59
C ILE A 75 -5.06 6.04 -3.27
N ASN A 76 -6.23 6.22 -3.89
CA ASN A 76 -7.37 5.34 -3.72
C ASN A 76 -7.51 4.36 -4.89
N PHE A 77 -7.52 3.07 -4.57
CA PHE A 77 -7.69 1.95 -5.51
C PHE A 77 -9.09 1.33 -5.46
N GLU A 78 -10.02 1.93 -4.71
CA GLU A 78 -11.39 1.44 -4.62
C GLU A 78 -12.04 1.34 -6.01
N GLY A 79 -12.67 0.19 -6.28
CA GLY A 79 -13.27 -0.11 -7.58
C GLY A 79 -12.29 -0.54 -8.68
N LYS A 80 -10.97 -0.56 -8.41
CA LYS A 80 -9.97 -1.13 -9.34
C LYS A 80 -9.83 -2.64 -9.14
N ASP A 81 -9.70 -3.38 -10.25
CA ASP A 81 -9.46 -4.82 -10.21
C ASP A 81 -7.97 -5.12 -9.96
N LEU A 82 -7.59 -5.05 -8.69
CA LEU A 82 -6.25 -5.40 -8.23
C LEU A 82 -6.19 -6.85 -7.74
N CYS A 83 -5.11 -7.55 -8.10
CA CYS A 83 -4.86 -8.88 -7.57
C CYS A 83 -4.32 -8.78 -6.13
N PRO A 84 -4.77 -9.65 -5.19
CA PRO A 84 -4.17 -9.73 -3.87
C PRO A 84 -2.68 -10.10 -3.94
N ILE A 85 -1.83 -9.33 -3.26
CA ILE A 85 -0.38 -9.51 -3.25
C ILE A 85 0.01 -10.42 -2.08
N PRO A 86 0.82 -11.47 -2.27
CA PRO A 86 1.31 -12.25 -1.16
C PRO A 86 2.14 -11.41 -0.18
N ILE A 87 1.84 -11.48 1.12
CA ILE A 87 2.50 -10.64 2.15
C ILE A 87 4.02 -10.82 2.16
N HIS A 88 4.51 -12.02 1.83
CA HIS A 88 5.95 -12.30 1.79
C HIS A 88 6.67 -11.56 0.65
N GLU A 89 5.98 -11.18 -0.43
CA GLU A 89 6.59 -10.35 -1.50
C GLU A 89 6.82 -8.90 -1.06
N LEU A 90 6.07 -8.44 -0.05
CA LEU A 90 6.22 -7.11 0.53
C LEU A 90 7.38 -7.04 1.53
N ASN A 91 7.97 -8.16 1.91
CA ASN A 91 9.07 -8.23 2.87
C ASN A 91 10.35 -8.76 2.20
N ASP A 92 11.49 -8.17 2.53
CA ASP A 92 12.80 -8.76 2.31
C ASP A 92 13.25 -9.52 3.57
N ASP A 93 14.10 -10.53 3.39
CA ASP A 93 14.81 -11.22 4.48
C ASP A 93 15.59 -10.27 5.41
N PHE A 94 15.90 -9.07 4.93
CA PHE A 94 16.63 -8.01 5.65
C PHE A 94 15.75 -6.81 6.08
N SER A 95 14.44 -6.88 5.88
CA SER A 95 13.52 -5.79 6.22
C SER A 95 12.87 -5.97 7.60
N LEU A 96 12.61 -4.85 8.28
CA LEU A 96 11.84 -4.84 9.52
C LEU A 96 10.48 -5.52 9.29
N PRO A 97 9.95 -6.27 10.27
CA PRO A 97 8.69 -6.96 10.11
C PRO A 97 7.56 -5.97 9.82
N LEU A 98 6.68 -6.36 8.88
CA LEU A 98 5.47 -5.60 8.57
C LEU A 98 4.64 -5.39 9.83
N ARG A 99 4.32 -4.13 10.13
CA ARG A 99 3.40 -3.80 11.22
C ARG A 99 1.99 -3.82 10.66
N ILE A 100 1.21 -4.77 11.17
CA ILE A 100 -0.17 -5.02 10.78
C ILE A 100 -1.06 -4.63 11.97
N SER A 101 -1.97 -3.70 11.76
CA SER A 101 -2.98 -3.30 12.75
C SER A 101 -4.39 -3.41 12.15
N ALA A 102 -5.36 -3.72 13.01
CA ALA A 102 -6.78 -3.74 12.69
C ALA A 102 -7.43 -2.42 13.08
#